data_AF-A0A3Q7T307-F1
#
_entry.id   AF-A0A3Q7T307-F1
#
_cell.length_a   1.000
_cell.length_b   1.000
_cell.length_c   1.000
_cell.angle_alpha   90.00
_cell.angle_beta   90.00
_cell.angle_gamma   90.00
#
_symmetry.space_group_name_H-M   'P 1'
#
loop_
_entity.id
_entity.type
_entity.pdbx_description
1 polymer ?
#
loop_
_entity_poly.entity_id
_entity_poly.type
_entity_poly.pdbx_seq_one_letter_code
_entity_poly.pdbx_strand_id
1 'polypeptide(L)'
;MASLQRKGLQARILSSEEEEKLKRDQALVSDFKQQKLEKEAQKNWDLFYKRNSTNFFKDRHWTTREFEDLRSCREFEDQKLTILEAGCGVGNCLFPLLEDQNIFAYACDFSPRAVEYVKQNPLYDSERCKVFQCDLTKDDLLEHVPPESVDVVMLIFVLSAVHPDKMHLVLQNIYQNSWLGSLPTQVTKKW
;
A
#
# COMPACT_ATOMS: atom_id res chain seq x y z
N MET A 1 -28.99 0.86 10.90
CA MET A 1 -27.72 1.04 11.65
C MET A 1 -27.22 -0.32 12.11
N ALA A 2 -26.44 -1.01 11.27
CA ALA A 2 -25.76 -2.24 11.67
C ALA A 2 -24.46 -1.84 12.39
N SER A 3 -24.45 -1.98 13.71
CA SER A 3 -23.25 -1.83 14.53
C SER A 3 -22.26 -2.95 14.14
N LEU A 4 -21.19 -2.62 13.41
CA LEU A 4 -20.04 -3.52 13.27
C LEU A 4 -19.49 -3.84 14.66
N GLN A 5 -19.72 -5.07 15.14
CA GLN A 5 -19.12 -5.58 16.36
C GLN A 5 -17.60 -5.56 16.18
N ARG A 6 -16.92 -4.75 16.99
CA ARG A 6 -15.46 -4.74 17.13
C ARG A 6 -15.00 -6.10 17.65
N LYS A 7 -14.65 -7.04 16.76
CA LYS A 7 -13.74 -8.12 17.13
C LYS A 7 -12.40 -7.46 17.38
N GLY A 8 -12.03 -7.29 18.65
CA GLY A 8 -10.69 -6.84 19.00
C GLY A 8 -9.68 -7.69 18.26
N LEU A 9 -8.86 -7.07 17.41
CA LEU A 9 -7.78 -7.74 16.70
C LEU A 9 -6.79 -8.23 17.76
N GLN A 10 -6.93 -9.49 18.20
CA GLN A 10 -5.88 -10.14 18.97
C GLN A 10 -4.70 -10.33 18.02
N ALA A 11 -3.57 -9.71 18.34
CA ALA A 11 -2.33 -10.02 17.67
C ALA A 11 -2.09 -11.53 17.80
N ARG A 12 -1.78 -12.17 16.66
CA ARG A 12 -1.47 -13.60 16.66
C ARG A 12 -0.30 -13.85 17.59
N ILE A 13 -0.51 -14.73 18.57
CA ILE A 13 0.55 -15.22 19.45
C ILE A 13 1.28 -16.34 18.70
N LEU A 14 2.61 -16.30 18.72
CA LEU A 14 3.44 -17.35 18.11
C LEU A 14 3.27 -18.66 18.88
N SER A 15 3.27 -19.80 18.18
CA SER A 15 3.40 -21.09 18.87
C SER A 15 4.82 -21.27 19.43
N SER A 16 5.00 -22.18 20.38
CA SER A 16 6.34 -22.51 20.90
C SER A 16 7.31 -22.92 19.78
N GLU A 17 6.83 -23.65 18.78
CA GLU A 17 7.62 -24.06 17.61
C GLU A 17 8.06 -22.85 16.76
N GLU A 18 7.18 -21.86 16.59
CA GLU A 18 7.47 -20.63 15.85
C GLU A 18 8.46 -19.74 16.59
N GLU A 19 8.34 -19.63 17.91
CA GLU A 19 9.32 -18.93 18.74
C GLU A 19 10.69 -19.59 18.67
N GLU A 20 10.75 -20.92 18.73
CA GLU A 20 12.01 -21.66 18.58
C GLU A 20 12.61 -21.47 17.19
N LYS A 21 11.79 -21.50 16.14
CA LYS A 21 12.25 -21.24 14.77
C LYS A 21 12.83 -19.82 14.65
N LEU A 22 12.15 -18.82 15.21
CA LEU A 22 12.62 -17.44 15.21
C LEU A 22 13.93 -17.29 15.99
N LYS A 23 14.08 -17.95 17.13
CA LYS A 23 15.33 -17.97 17.91
C LYS A 23 16.49 -18.61 17.14
N ARG A 24 16.21 -19.62 16.31
CA ARG A 24 17.22 -20.29 15.47
C ARG A 24 17.64 -19.45 14.26
N ASP A 25 16.81 -18.52 13.81
CA ASP A 25 17.11 -17.66 12.66
C ASP A 25 17.99 -16.46 13.07
N GLN A 26 19.28 -16.75 13.23
CA GLN A 26 20.31 -15.78 13.62
C GLN A 26 21.13 -15.30 12.41
N ALA A 27 20.75 -15.68 11.19
CA ALA A 27 21.49 -15.35 9.97
C ALA A 27 21.25 -13.88 9.59
N LEU A 28 21.99 -12.98 10.23
CA LEU A 28 21.92 -11.56 9.94
C LEU A 28 22.86 -11.17 8.80
N VAL A 29 22.44 -10.17 8.02
CA VAL A 29 23.37 -9.45 7.13
C VAL A 29 24.33 -8.62 7.98
N SER A 30 25.55 -8.39 7.49
CA SER A 30 26.49 -7.51 8.19
C SER A 30 25.96 -6.07 8.27
N ASP A 31 26.37 -5.32 9.28
CA ASP A 31 25.99 -3.91 9.47
C ASP A 31 26.26 -3.08 8.21
N PHE A 32 27.41 -3.30 7.58
CA PHE A 32 27.75 -2.64 6.31
C PHE A 32 26.72 -2.92 5.22
N LYS A 33 26.30 -4.19 5.06
CA LYS A 33 25.33 -4.57 4.04
C LYS A 33 23.94 -4.04 4.39
N GLN A 34 23.53 -4.07 5.66
CA GLN A 34 22.27 -3.49 6.12
C GLN A 34 22.20 -2.00 5.80
N GLN A 35 23.20 -1.23 6.24
CA GLN A 35 23.28 0.21 6.00
C GLN A 35 23.30 0.54 4.50
N LYS A 36 24.01 -0.25 3.69
CA LYS A 36 24.04 -0.09 2.24
C LYS A 36 22.66 -0.36 1.61
N LEU A 37 21.98 -1.43 2.01
CA LEU A 37 20.64 -1.76 1.49
C LEU A 37 19.62 -0.67 1.83
N GLU A 38 19.66 -0.14 3.05
CA GLU A 38 18.81 0.98 3.49
C GLU A 38 19.10 2.26 2.71
N LYS A 39 20.39 2.63 2.57
CA LYS A 39 20.80 3.84 1.85
C LYS A 39 20.48 3.77 0.36
N GLU A 40 20.61 2.59 -0.25
CA GLU A 40 20.39 2.36 -1.68
C GLU A 40 18.99 1.81 -2.00
N ALA A 41 18.06 1.81 -1.04
CA ALA A 41 16.75 1.14 -1.18
C ALA A 41 16.00 1.57 -2.45
N GLN A 42 15.90 2.89 -2.72
CA GLN A 42 15.23 3.41 -3.92
C GLN A 42 15.88 2.89 -5.21
N LYS A 43 17.21 2.95 -5.27
CA LYS A 43 17.99 2.48 -6.42
C LYS A 43 17.80 0.97 -6.63
N ASN A 44 17.74 0.19 -5.55
CA ASN A 44 17.53 -1.24 -5.62
C ASN A 44 16.14 -1.59 -6.17
N TRP A 45 15.10 -0.87 -5.74
CA TRP A 45 13.76 -0.98 -6.32
C TRP A 45 13.73 -0.54 -7.80
N ASP A 46 14.33 0.60 -8.16
CA ASP A 46 14.37 1.04 -9.57
C ASP A 46 15.09 0.01 -10.47
N LEU A 47 16.20 -0.57 -9.99
CA LEU A 47 16.92 -1.64 -10.69
C LEU A 47 16.09 -2.92 -10.81
N PHE A 48 15.30 -3.26 -9.79
CA PHE A 48 14.38 -4.37 -9.84
C PHE A 48 13.34 -4.17 -10.96
N TYR A 49 12.67 -3.02 -11.01
CA TYR A 49 11.72 -2.69 -12.08
C TYR A 49 12.39 -2.65 -13.45
N LYS A 50 13.62 -2.11 -13.54
CA LYS A 50 14.38 -2.10 -14.80
C LYS A 50 14.64 -3.49 -15.35
N ARG A 51 14.95 -4.45 -14.47
CA ARG A 51 15.27 -5.83 -14.85
C ARG A 51 14.03 -6.65 -15.17
N ASN A 52 12.93 -6.42 -14.47
CA ASN A 52 11.75 -7.27 -14.53
C ASN A 52 10.58 -6.67 -15.32
N SER A 53 10.63 -5.38 -15.67
CA SER A 53 9.59 -4.65 -16.39
C SER A 53 8.22 -4.82 -15.72
N THR A 54 7.20 -5.29 -16.45
CA THR A 54 5.80 -5.35 -15.98
C THR A 54 5.28 -6.74 -15.66
N ASN A 55 6.05 -7.82 -15.93
CA ASN A 55 5.51 -9.20 -15.97
C ASN A 55 5.91 -10.07 -14.76
N PHE A 56 6.32 -9.46 -13.66
CA PHE A 56 6.85 -10.18 -12.49
C PHE A 56 5.78 -10.57 -11.46
N PHE A 57 4.66 -9.85 -11.41
CA PHE A 57 3.49 -10.23 -10.62
C PHE A 57 2.27 -10.38 -11.53
N LYS A 58 1.33 -11.25 -11.12
CA LYS A 58 0.03 -11.39 -11.76
C LYS A 58 -0.92 -10.31 -11.29
N ASP A 59 -1.87 -9.95 -12.15
CA ASP A 59 -2.95 -9.04 -11.79
C ASP A 59 -3.81 -9.61 -10.67
N ARG A 60 -4.12 -8.75 -9.69
CA ARG A 60 -4.81 -9.11 -8.45
C ARG A 60 -6.32 -8.89 -8.61
N HIS A 61 -6.96 -9.70 -9.45
CA HIS A 61 -8.43 -9.67 -9.62
C HIS A 61 -9.23 -10.20 -8.42
N TRP A 62 -8.57 -10.54 -7.31
CA TRP A 62 -9.22 -11.03 -6.08
C TRP A 62 -9.57 -9.90 -5.10
N THR A 63 -9.03 -8.69 -5.26
CA THR A 63 -9.16 -7.62 -4.26
C THR A 63 -10.61 -7.19 -4.03
N THR A 64 -11.41 -7.04 -5.09
CA THR A 64 -12.85 -6.73 -4.98
C THR A 64 -13.68 -7.87 -4.38
N ARG A 65 -13.13 -9.10 -4.31
CA ARG A 65 -13.75 -10.26 -3.66
C ARG A 65 -13.35 -10.39 -2.19
N GLU A 66 -12.09 -10.10 -1.86
CA GLU A 66 -11.52 -10.34 -0.52
C GLU A 66 -11.66 -9.16 0.44
N PHE A 67 -11.92 -7.95 -0.07
CA PHE A 67 -12.13 -6.75 0.73
C PHE A 67 -13.59 -6.31 0.63
N GLU A 68 -14.45 -6.92 1.46
CA GLU A 68 -15.82 -6.44 1.68
C GLU A 68 -15.84 -4.96 2.07
N ASP A 69 -14.78 -4.48 2.73
CA ASP A 69 -14.60 -3.07 3.10
C ASP A 69 -14.62 -2.13 1.88
N LEU A 70 -14.07 -2.53 0.73
CA LEU A 70 -14.16 -1.73 -0.51
C LEU A 70 -15.61 -1.59 -1.00
N ARG A 71 -16.47 -2.57 -0.71
CA ARG A 71 -17.90 -2.53 -1.02
C ARG A 71 -18.71 -1.80 0.05
N SER A 72 -18.34 -1.96 1.32
CA SER A 72 -19.09 -1.42 2.46
C SER A 72 -18.82 0.07 2.70
N CYS A 73 -17.74 0.62 2.15
CA CYS A 73 -17.52 2.07 2.07
C CYS A 73 -18.54 2.79 1.17
N ARG A 74 -19.34 2.06 0.38
CA ARG A 74 -20.42 2.61 -0.44
C ARG A 74 -21.77 2.30 0.16
N GLU A 75 -22.56 3.34 0.42
CA GLU A 75 -23.96 3.22 0.81
C GLU A 75 -24.87 2.95 -0.41
N PHE A 76 -24.46 3.40 -1.60
CA PHE A 76 -25.19 3.27 -2.86
C PHE A 76 -24.26 2.85 -4.01
N GLU A 77 -24.79 2.15 -5.02
CA GLU A 77 -23.99 1.64 -6.16
C GLU A 77 -23.21 2.74 -6.89
N ASP A 78 -23.77 3.94 -7.02
CA ASP A 78 -23.18 5.09 -7.72
C ASP A 78 -22.26 5.95 -6.85
N GLN A 79 -22.07 5.61 -5.57
CA GLN A 79 -21.19 6.38 -4.70
C GLN A 79 -19.73 6.21 -5.18
N LYS A 80 -19.08 7.33 -5.51
CA LYS A 80 -17.66 7.33 -5.84
C LYS A 80 -16.83 6.96 -4.60
N LEU A 81 -15.84 6.12 -4.81
CA LEU A 81 -14.85 5.72 -3.81
C LEU A 81 -13.47 6.23 -4.22
N THR A 82 -12.79 6.92 -3.31
CA THR A 82 -11.44 7.42 -3.51
C THR A 82 -10.47 6.57 -2.72
N ILE A 83 -9.51 5.94 -3.39
CA ILE A 83 -8.54 5.05 -2.77
C ILE A 83 -7.11 5.61 -2.88
N LEU A 84 -6.24 5.21 -1.95
CA LEU A 84 -4.80 5.36 -2.05
C LEU A 84 -4.14 3.98 -2.10
N GLU A 85 -3.54 3.63 -3.23
CA GLU A 85 -2.63 2.49 -3.32
C GLU A 85 -1.18 2.95 -3.10
N ALA A 86 -0.69 2.76 -1.88
CA ALA A 86 0.70 2.97 -1.54
C ALA A 86 1.53 1.75 -1.98
N GLY A 87 2.65 1.98 -2.66
CA GLY A 87 3.48 0.92 -3.26
C GLY A 87 2.79 0.22 -4.44
N CYS A 88 2.24 0.99 -5.38
CA CYS A 88 1.43 0.48 -6.48
C CYS A 88 2.19 -0.38 -7.51
N GLY A 89 3.52 -0.33 -7.49
CA GLY A 89 4.36 -0.98 -8.48
C GLY A 89 3.96 -0.61 -9.91
N VAL A 90 3.80 -1.61 -10.77
CA VAL A 90 3.38 -1.43 -12.16
C VAL A 90 1.86 -1.48 -12.35
N GLY A 91 1.09 -1.43 -11.26
CA GLY A 91 -0.37 -1.34 -11.30
C GLY A 91 -1.11 -2.68 -11.33
N ASN A 92 -0.47 -3.80 -10.98
CA ASN A 92 -1.14 -5.12 -10.97
C ASN A 92 -2.34 -5.21 -9.98
N CYS A 93 -2.44 -4.32 -9.00
CA CYS A 93 -3.62 -4.19 -8.16
C CYS A 93 -4.48 -3.00 -8.59
N LEU A 94 -3.83 -1.88 -8.92
CA LEU A 94 -4.45 -0.65 -9.41
C LEU A 94 -5.43 -0.87 -10.56
N PHE A 95 -4.98 -1.47 -11.67
CA PHE A 95 -5.80 -1.56 -12.88
C PHE A 95 -7.03 -2.45 -12.72
N PRO A 96 -6.94 -3.64 -12.09
CA PRO A 96 -8.13 -4.42 -11.75
C PRO A 96 -9.15 -3.67 -10.87
N LEU A 97 -8.70 -2.78 -9.97
CA LEU A 97 -9.60 -1.95 -9.17
C LEU A 97 -10.30 -0.89 -10.04
N LEU A 98 -9.56 -0.27 -10.97
CA LEU A 98 -10.09 0.74 -11.87
C LEU A 98 -11.07 0.19 -12.93
N GLU A 99 -11.26 -1.14 -13.04
CA GLU A 99 -12.36 -1.70 -13.84
C GLU A 99 -13.73 -1.19 -13.35
N ASP A 100 -13.88 -0.98 -12.04
CA ASP A 100 -15.03 -0.31 -11.45
C ASP A 100 -14.99 1.20 -11.73
N GLN A 101 -15.96 1.70 -12.49
CA GLN A 101 -16.05 3.10 -12.92
C GLN A 101 -16.28 4.08 -11.77
N ASN A 102 -16.71 3.60 -10.61
CA ASN A 102 -16.97 4.42 -9.43
C ASN A 102 -15.73 4.54 -8.53
N ILE A 103 -14.55 4.08 -8.97
CA ILE A 103 -13.28 4.27 -8.26
C ILE A 103 -12.42 5.36 -8.91
N PHE A 104 -11.97 6.30 -8.08
CA PHE A 104 -10.80 7.15 -8.34
C PHE A 104 -9.64 6.66 -7.47
N ALA A 105 -8.43 6.61 -8.04
CA ALA A 105 -7.24 6.14 -7.31
C ALA A 105 -6.11 7.18 -7.29
N TYR A 106 -5.67 7.54 -6.10
CA TYR A 106 -4.29 7.99 -5.89
C TYR A 106 -3.40 6.74 -5.81
N ALA A 107 -2.26 6.77 -6.49
CA ALA A 107 -1.31 5.67 -6.46
C ALA A 107 0.11 6.22 -6.32
N CYS A 108 0.93 5.60 -5.48
CA CYS A 108 2.32 5.99 -5.38
C CYS A 108 3.27 4.81 -5.27
N ASP A 109 4.50 5.00 -5.74
CA ASP A 109 5.58 4.04 -5.57
C ASP A 109 6.89 4.78 -5.27
N PHE A 110 7.77 4.11 -4.54
CA PHE A 110 9.09 4.63 -4.20
C PHE A 110 10.00 4.75 -5.43
N SER A 111 9.76 3.89 -6.43
CA SER A 111 10.49 3.83 -7.69
C SER A 111 9.86 4.75 -8.75
N PRO A 112 10.61 5.72 -9.30
CA PRO A 112 10.11 6.56 -10.39
C PRO A 112 9.80 5.74 -11.65
N ARG A 113 10.51 4.63 -11.87
CA ARG A 113 10.24 3.74 -13.00
C ARG A 113 8.94 2.96 -12.87
N ALA A 114 8.54 2.60 -11.65
CA ALA A 114 7.26 1.94 -11.42
C ALA A 114 6.11 2.88 -11.79
N VAL A 115 6.19 4.13 -11.33
CA VAL A 115 5.26 5.22 -11.70
C VAL A 115 5.21 5.42 -13.21
N GLU A 116 6.36 5.43 -13.88
CA GLU A 116 6.42 5.55 -15.33
C GLU A 116 5.74 4.38 -16.04
N TYR A 117 5.92 3.14 -15.58
CA TYR A 117 5.23 1.98 -16.15
C TYR A 117 3.71 2.05 -15.97
N VAL A 118 3.22 2.59 -14.85
CA VAL A 118 1.78 2.84 -14.68
C VAL A 118 1.30 3.86 -15.71
N LYS A 119 2.01 4.99 -15.87
CA LYS A 119 1.64 6.04 -16.84
C LYS A 119 1.66 5.58 -18.30
N GLN A 120 2.54 4.63 -18.63
CA GLN A 120 2.65 4.04 -19.98
C GLN A 120 1.61 2.95 -20.26
N ASN A 121 0.88 2.48 -19.24
CA ASN A 121 -0.14 1.46 -19.43
C ASN A 121 -1.31 2.05 -20.23
N PRO A 122 -1.82 1.36 -21.29
CA PRO A 122 -2.97 1.85 -22.06
C PRO A 122 -4.26 2.05 -21.27
N LEU A 123 -4.39 1.43 -20.09
CA LEU A 123 -5.52 1.58 -19.18
C LEU A 123 -5.37 2.78 -18.23
N TYR A 124 -4.23 3.48 -18.27
CA TYR A 124 -4.04 4.66 -17.44
C TYR A 124 -4.87 5.83 -17.98
N ASP A 125 -5.75 6.33 -17.11
CA ASP A 125 -6.59 7.50 -17.35
C ASP A 125 -6.39 8.49 -16.21
N SER A 126 -5.90 9.70 -16.53
CA SER A 126 -5.63 10.74 -15.53
C SER A 126 -6.88 11.28 -14.84
N GLU A 127 -8.06 11.12 -15.44
CA GLU A 127 -9.34 11.48 -14.81
C GLU A 127 -9.76 10.46 -13.75
N ARG A 128 -9.17 9.25 -13.79
CA ARG A 128 -9.50 8.13 -12.91
C ARG A 128 -8.38 7.73 -11.97
N CYS A 129 -7.15 8.12 -12.28
CA CYS A 129 -5.99 7.80 -11.48
C CYS A 129 -4.90 8.88 -11.52
N LYS A 130 -4.45 9.31 -10.35
CA LYS A 130 -3.26 10.14 -10.20
C LYS A 130 -2.13 9.30 -9.60
N VAL A 131 -1.15 8.94 -10.44
CA VAL A 131 0.05 8.22 -10.00
C VAL A 131 1.26 9.14 -9.84
N PHE A 132 2.00 9.00 -8.74
CA PHE A 132 3.13 9.85 -8.39
C PHE A 132 4.25 9.08 -7.67
N GLN A 133 5.47 9.62 -7.69
CA GLN A 133 6.58 9.05 -6.92
C GLN A 133 6.48 9.52 -5.47
N CYS A 134 6.70 8.62 -4.51
CA CYS A 134 6.71 8.97 -3.09
C CYS A 134 7.58 8.02 -2.26
N ASP A 135 8.55 8.56 -1.52
CA ASP A 135 9.14 7.91 -0.35
C ASP A 135 8.23 8.16 0.86
N LEU A 136 7.36 7.20 1.18
CA LEU A 136 6.41 7.29 2.30
C LEU A 136 7.06 7.55 3.67
N THR A 137 8.39 7.39 3.79
CA THR A 137 9.14 7.64 5.03
C THR A 137 9.67 9.07 5.14
N LYS A 138 9.58 9.88 4.08
CA LYS A 138 10.18 11.22 4.03
C LYS A 138 9.30 12.27 3.35
N ASP A 139 8.69 11.91 2.23
CA ASP A 139 7.94 12.85 1.40
C ASP A 139 6.55 13.08 2.00
N ASP A 140 6.02 14.30 1.88
CA ASP A 140 4.68 14.62 2.35
C ASP A 140 3.64 14.19 1.30
N LEU A 141 2.75 13.26 1.66
CA LEU A 141 1.68 12.82 0.78
C LEU A 141 0.72 13.97 0.40
N LEU A 142 0.64 15.03 1.21
CA LEU A 142 -0.25 16.18 0.98
C LEU A 142 0.14 16.99 -0.27
N GLU A 143 1.38 16.84 -0.76
CA GLU A 143 1.80 17.44 -2.04
C GLU A 143 1.05 16.85 -3.24
N HIS A 144 0.47 15.66 -3.07
CA HIS A 144 -0.17 14.91 -4.15
C HIS A 144 -1.62 14.53 -3.86
N VAL A 145 -1.95 14.28 -2.60
CA VAL A 145 -3.26 13.82 -2.14
C VAL A 145 -3.88 14.91 -1.25
N PRO A 146 -5.04 15.48 -1.60
CA PRO A 146 -5.71 16.44 -0.74
C PRO A 146 -6.01 15.82 0.64
N PRO A 147 -5.94 16.61 1.72
CA PRO A 147 -6.30 16.11 3.05
C PRO A 147 -7.76 15.64 3.08
N GLU A 148 -8.05 14.58 3.84
CA GLU A 148 -9.41 14.06 4.07
C GLU A 148 -10.14 13.65 2.78
N SER A 149 -9.39 13.25 1.76
CA SER A 149 -9.95 12.91 0.44
C SER A 149 -9.96 11.41 0.13
N VAL A 150 -9.40 10.56 1.00
CA VAL A 150 -9.21 9.13 0.76
C VAL A 150 -10.08 8.30 1.69
N ASP A 151 -10.93 7.46 1.11
CA ASP A 151 -11.82 6.55 1.83
C ASP A 151 -11.11 5.27 2.29
N VAL A 152 -10.18 4.76 1.45
CA VAL A 152 -9.47 3.50 1.71
C VAL A 152 -8.00 3.62 1.33
N VAL A 153 -7.12 3.16 2.23
CA VAL A 153 -5.68 3.08 1.97
C VAL A 153 -5.24 1.62 1.91
N MET A 154 -4.53 1.26 0.85
CA MET A 154 -3.99 -0.07 0.62
C MET A 154 -2.46 -0.07 0.73
N LEU A 155 -1.92 -0.99 1.55
CA LEU A 155 -0.49 -1.14 1.84
C LEU A 155 -0.04 -2.60 1.59
N ILE A 156 -0.30 -3.12 0.40
CA ILE A 156 -0.01 -4.52 0.07
C ILE A 156 1.52 -4.71 -0.08
N PHE A 157 2.12 -5.51 0.80
CA PHE A 157 3.56 -5.78 0.89
C PHE A 157 4.48 -4.55 1.09
N VAL A 158 3.91 -3.37 1.43
CA VAL A 158 4.67 -2.14 1.63
C VAL A 158 5.42 -2.13 2.94
N LEU A 159 4.72 -2.31 4.06
CA LEU A 159 5.34 -2.19 5.39
C LEU A 159 6.46 -3.22 5.58
N SER A 160 6.33 -4.43 5.02
CA SER A 160 7.38 -5.45 5.05
C SER A 160 8.66 -5.07 4.30
N ALA A 161 8.59 -4.09 3.39
CA ALA A 161 9.74 -3.56 2.65
C ALA A 161 10.34 -2.29 3.28
N VAL A 162 9.74 -1.78 4.35
CA VAL A 162 10.20 -0.59 5.08
C VAL A 162 10.91 -1.04 6.36
N HIS A 163 12.01 -0.37 6.72
CA HIS A 163 12.68 -0.64 7.98
C HIS A 163 11.69 -0.53 9.16
N PRO A 164 11.68 -1.46 10.13
CA PRO A 164 10.73 -1.44 11.25
C PRO A 164 10.65 -0.09 11.96
N ASP A 165 11.79 0.53 12.24
CA ASP A 165 11.88 1.85 12.87
C ASP A 165 11.26 2.98 12.03
N LYS A 166 11.03 2.80 10.74
CA LYS A 166 10.41 3.79 9.85
C LYS A 166 8.93 3.49 9.56
N MET A 167 8.42 2.32 9.92
CA MET A 167 7.01 1.95 9.64
C MET A 167 6.03 2.93 10.29
N HIS A 168 6.34 3.44 11.49
CA HIS A 168 5.49 4.41 12.16
C HIS A 168 5.40 5.76 11.40
N LEU A 169 6.47 6.17 10.71
CA LEU A 169 6.48 7.38 9.87
C LEU A 169 5.53 7.21 8.68
N VAL A 170 5.54 6.04 8.04
CA VAL A 170 4.60 5.71 6.95
C VAL A 170 3.16 5.83 7.43
N LEU A 171 2.84 5.23 8.57
CA LEU A 171 1.49 5.26 9.13
C LEU A 171 1.07 6.67 9.54
N GLN A 172 1.98 7.46 10.11
CA GLN A 172 1.71 8.84 10.49
C GLN A 172 1.42 9.72 9.25
N ASN A 173 2.25 9.59 8.20
CA ASN A 173 2.06 10.30 6.95
C ASN A 173 0.68 9.99 6.34
N ILE A 174 0.33 8.70 6.26
CA ILE A 174 -0.98 8.26 5.77
C ILE A 174 -2.12 8.77 6.65
N TYR A 175 -1.97 8.68 7.97
CA TYR A 175 -3.02 9.10 8.91
C TYR A 175 -3.31 10.60 8.80
N GLN A 176 -2.27 11.43 8.74
CA GLN A 176 -2.40 12.88 8.53
C GLN A 176 -3.12 13.24 7.23
N ASN A 177 -2.95 12.42 6.19
CA ASN A 177 -3.58 12.62 4.88
C ASN A 177 -5.02 12.11 4.81
N SER A 178 -5.30 11.03 5.52
CA SER A 178 -6.55 10.31 5.33
C SER A 178 -7.65 10.80 6.30
N TRP A 179 -7.33 11.23 7.52
CA TRP A 179 -8.37 11.47 8.54
C TRP A 179 -7.98 12.51 9.61
N LEU A 180 -8.71 13.62 9.70
CA LEU A 180 -8.79 14.45 10.90
C LEU A 180 -10.27 14.57 11.33
N GLY A 181 -10.67 13.91 12.42
CA GLY A 181 -11.86 14.34 13.17
C GLY A 181 -12.76 13.28 13.78
N SER A 182 -13.25 12.28 13.03
CA SER A 182 -14.35 11.46 13.57
C SER A 182 -14.64 10.19 12.77
N LEU A 183 -13.95 9.08 13.08
CA LEU A 183 -14.47 7.70 13.17
C LEU A 183 -13.31 6.71 13.44
N PRO A 184 -13.54 5.56 14.11
CA PRO A 184 -12.48 4.60 14.43
C PRO A 184 -12.01 3.83 13.20
N THR A 185 -10.69 3.79 13.00
CA THR A 185 -9.96 3.15 11.90
C THR A 185 -10.17 1.62 11.84
N GLN A 186 -10.39 1.09 10.63
CA GLN A 186 -10.11 -0.32 10.29
C GLN A 186 -8.80 -0.38 9.51
N VAL A 187 -7.71 -0.81 10.15
CA VAL A 187 -6.47 -1.21 9.47
C VAL A 187 -6.53 -2.72 9.31
N THR A 188 -6.95 -3.21 8.14
CA THR A 188 -6.96 -4.64 7.84
C THR A 188 -5.61 -5.06 7.28
N LYS A 189 -4.88 -5.88 8.04
CA LYS A 189 -3.64 -6.53 7.60
C LYS A 189 -3.99 -7.96 7.14
N LYS A 190 -4.11 -8.17 5.83
CA LYS A 190 -4.12 -9.52 5.24
C LYS A 190 -2.74 -9.77 4.61
N TRP A 191 -2.12 -10.90 4.99
CA TRP A 191 -0.83 -11.38 4.48
C TRP A 191 -1.00 -12.07 3.13
#